data_AF-A0A255RI08-F1
#
_entry.id   AF-A0A255RI08-F1
#
_cell.length_a   1.000
_cell.length_b   1.000
_cell.length_c   1.000
_cell.angle_alpha   90.00
_cell.angle_beta   90.00
_cell.angle_gamma   90.00
#
_symmetry.space_group_name_H-M   'P 1'
#
loop_
_entity.id
_entity.type
_entity.pdbx_description
1 polymer ?
#
loop_
_entity_poly.entity_id
_entity_poly.type
_entity_poly.pdbx_seq_one_letter_code
_entity_poly.pdbx_strand_id
1 'polypeptide(L)'
;MMIDRNKVKVLIDRYMNGETTADEERQLRHFFRTAQSLPDEWLPLRALFAYVDSEAEKSCLPAETQVKHKTISLHHIRKWWLAGAVAASLLLATGLFWPDEKEDRNFAVIDGQRTTNQHIVEQEAEQALQLVAITDEEAFGALDEIN
;
A
#
# COMPACT_ATOMS: atom_id res chain seq x y z
N MET A 1 -24.55 19.09 -1.09
CA MET A 1 -24.21 19.76 -2.37
C MET A 1 -24.28 18.68 -3.44
N MET A 2 -25.24 18.74 -4.35
CA MET A 2 -25.33 17.79 -5.46
C MET A 2 -24.24 18.13 -6.47
N ILE A 3 -23.41 17.16 -6.84
CA ILE A 3 -22.39 17.31 -7.88
C ILE A 3 -23.05 17.01 -9.23
N ASP A 4 -22.88 17.91 -10.19
CA ASP A 4 -23.38 17.73 -11.54
C ASP A 4 -22.71 16.53 -12.24
N ARG A 5 -23.46 15.76 -13.02
CA ARG A 5 -22.98 14.53 -13.68
C ARG A 5 -21.77 14.78 -14.59
N ASN A 6 -21.71 15.94 -15.26
CA ASN A 6 -20.57 16.34 -16.08
C ASN A 6 -19.31 16.60 -15.24
N LYS A 7 -19.49 17.17 -14.04
CA LYS A 7 -18.39 17.39 -13.09
C LYS A 7 -17.87 16.07 -12.53
N VAL A 8 -18.75 15.09 -12.29
CA VAL A 8 -18.35 13.72 -11.90
C VAL A 8 -17.50 13.08 -12.98
N LYS A 9 -17.88 13.19 -14.26
CA LYS A 9 -17.11 12.61 -15.36
C LYS A 9 -15.67 13.17 -15.42
N VAL A 10 -15.52 14.48 -15.35
CA VAL A 10 -14.20 15.14 -15.30
C VAL A 10 -13.38 14.70 -14.08
N LEU A 11 -14.04 14.55 -12.92
CA LEU A 11 -13.38 14.05 -11.71
C LEU A 11 -12.93 12.58 -11.85
N ILE A 12 -13.71 11.74 -12.53
CA ILE A 12 -13.34 10.35 -12.81
C ILE A 12 -12.12 10.31 -13.73
N ASP A 13 -12.11 11.08 -14.82
CA ASP A 13 -10.97 11.09 -15.75
C ASP A 13 -9.69 11.55 -15.04
N ARG A 14 -9.78 12.62 -14.22
CA ARG A 14 -8.66 13.08 -13.39
C ARG A 14 -8.24 12.07 -12.33
N TYR A 15 -9.18 11.35 -11.73
CA TYR A 15 -8.90 10.30 -10.76
C TYR A 15 -8.11 9.17 -11.40
N MET A 16 -8.49 8.74 -12.60
CA MET A 16 -7.76 7.73 -13.37
C MET A 16 -6.35 8.19 -13.76
N ASN A 17 -6.16 9.49 -13.98
CA ASN A 17 -4.86 10.09 -14.24
C ASN A 17 -4.05 10.38 -12.96
N GLY A 18 -4.61 10.15 -11.76
CA GLY A 18 -3.94 10.44 -10.49
C GLY A 18 -3.81 11.93 -10.15
N GLU A 19 -4.63 12.79 -10.75
CA GLU A 19 -4.57 14.26 -10.60
C GLU A 19 -5.56 14.82 -9.57
N THR A 20 -6.30 13.96 -8.86
CA THR A 20 -7.29 14.37 -7.87
C THR A 20 -6.67 14.71 -6.53
N THR A 21 -7.26 15.71 -5.87
CA THR A 21 -6.96 16.04 -4.48
C THR A 21 -7.79 15.19 -3.51
N ALA A 22 -7.37 15.11 -2.24
CA ALA A 22 -8.08 14.35 -1.21
C ALA A 22 -9.54 14.83 -1.00
N ASP A 23 -9.81 16.13 -1.17
CA ASP A 23 -11.17 16.69 -1.06
C ASP A 23 -12.06 16.27 -2.23
N GLU A 24 -11.50 16.27 -3.44
CA GLU A 24 -12.17 15.83 -4.66
C GLU A 24 -12.52 14.33 -4.61
N GLU A 25 -11.60 13.50 -4.11
CA GLU A 25 -11.88 12.09 -3.90
C GLU A 25 -12.95 11.85 -2.83
N ARG A 26 -12.96 12.66 -1.75
CA ARG A 26 -14.02 12.58 -0.72
C ARG A 26 -15.40 12.89 -1.32
N GLN A 27 -15.45 13.90 -2.18
CA GLN A 27 -16.64 14.24 -2.94
C GLN A 27 -17.07 13.12 -3.90
N LEU A 28 -16.12 12.50 -4.59
CA LEU A 28 -16.36 11.39 -5.51
C LEU A 28 -16.89 10.15 -4.78
N ARG A 29 -16.27 9.75 -3.67
CA ARG A 29 -16.76 8.66 -2.79
C ARG A 29 -18.18 8.92 -2.30
N HIS A 30 -18.48 10.15 -1.85
CA HIS A 30 -19.82 10.52 -1.41
C HIS A 30 -20.87 10.42 -2.53
N PHE A 31 -20.51 10.82 -3.75
CA PHE A 31 -21.39 10.67 -4.93
C PHE A 31 -21.70 9.19 -5.20
N PHE A 32 -20.68 8.33 -5.26
CA PHE A 32 -20.87 6.90 -5.52
C PHE A 32 -21.66 6.16 -4.43
N ARG A 33 -21.64 6.66 -3.19
CA ARG A 33 -22.43 6.12 -2.08
C ARG A 33 -23.91 6.49 -2.16
N THR A 34 -24.22 7.68 -2.65
CA THR A 34 -25.58 8.24 -2.67
C THR A 34 -26.29 8.04 -4.00
N ALA A 35 -25.56 7.78 -5.09
CA ALA A 35 -26.12 7.60 -6.42
C ALA A 35 -26.91 6.28 -6.54
N GLN A 36 -28.20 6.40 -6.88
CA GLN A 36 -29.10 5.26 -7.06
C GLN A 36 -28.99 4.61 -8.45
N SER A 37 -28.80 5.43 -9.49
CA SER A 37 -28.63 4.97 -10.88
C SER A 37 -27.28 5.42 -11.44
N LEU A 38 -26.42 4.48 -11.79
CA LEU A 38 -25.10 4.72 -12.38
C LEU A 38 -24.98 3.97 -13.71
N PRO A 39 -24.28 4.53 -14.72
CA PRO A 39 -23.91 3.80 -15.93
C PRO A 39 -23.05 2.58 -15.61
N ASP A 40 -23.12 1.55 -16.45
CA ASP A 40 -22.37 0.30 -16.27
C ASP A 40 -20.85 0.53 -16.21
N GLU A 41 -20.35 1.51 -16.98
CA GLU A 41 -18.94 1.93 -17.00
C GLU A 41 -18.42 2.38 -15.63
N TRP A 42 -19.31 2.85 -14.73
CA TRP A 42 -18.94 3.37 -13.42
C TRP A 42 -19.20 2.38 -12.28
N LEU A 43 -19.76 1.21 -12.58
CA LEU A 43 -19.95 0.15 -11.58
C LEU A 43 -18.64 -0.36 -10.98
N PRO A 44 -17.54 -0.55 -11.75
CA PRO A 44 -16.25 -0.94 -11.18
C PRO A 44 -15.72 0.08 -10.18
N LEU A 45 -15.87 1.38 -10.50
CA LEU A 45 -15.48 2.48 -9.60
C LEU A 45 -16.29 2.48 -8.31
N ARG A 46 -17.60 2.21 -8.39
CA ARG A 46 -18.45 2.09 -7.20
C ARG A 46 -17.96 0.96 -6.29
N ALA A 47 -17.65 -0.21 -6.85
CA ALA A 47 -17.14 -1.34 -6.09
C ALA A 47 -15.78 -1.01 -5.43
N LEU A 48 -14.88 -0.35 -6.17
CA LEU A 48 -13.59 0.10 -5.65
C LEU A 48 -13.77 1.05 -4.46
N PHE A 49 -14.59 2.10 -4.60
CA PHE A 49 -14.81 3.05 -3.50
C PHE A 49 -15.47 2.41 -2.29
N ALA A 50 -16.43 1.49 -2.49
CA ALA A 50 -17.06 0.74 -1.41
C ALA A 50 -16.04 -0.14 -0.66
N TYR A 51 -15.12 -0.78 -1.38
CA TYR A 51 -14.05 -1.56 -0.76
C TYR A 51 -13.13 -0.67 0.09
N VAL A 52 -12.63 0.44 -0.47
CA VAL A 52 -11.77 1.38 0.24
C VAL A 52 -12.43 1.94 1.50
N ASP A 53 -13.72 2.26 1.43
CA ASP A 53 -14.50 2.68 2.61
C ASP A 53 -14.55 1.57 3.67
N SER A 54 -14.79 0.31 3.26
CA SER A 54 -14.83 -0.83 4.18
C SER A 54 -13.47 -1.13 4.82
N GLU A 55 -12.37 -0.93 4.10
CA GLU A 55 -11.01 -1.11 4.60
C GLU A 55 -10.62 0.01 5.57
N ALA A 56 -11.08 1.25 5.33
CA ALA A 56 -10.90 2.34 6.28
C ALA A 56 -11.63 2.05 7.62
N GLU A 57 -12.81 1.43 7.56
CA GLU A 57 -13.59 1.02 8.73
C GLU A 57 -12.98 -0.21 9.44
N LYS A 58 -12.39 -1.16 8.71
CA LYS A 58 -11.70 -2.32 9.30
C LYS A 58 -10.30 -1.98 9.81
N SER A 59 -9.62 -0.99 9.22
CA SER A 59 -8.34 -0.50 9.75
C SER A 59 -8.52 0.26 11.07
N CYS A 60 -9.77 0.60 11.43
CA CYS A 60 -10.18 0.90 12.80
C CYS A 60 -10.84 -0.32 13.47
N LEU A 61 -10.14 -1.47 13.46
CA LEU A 61 -10.22 -2.40 14.59
C LEU A 61 -10.01 -1.60 15.89
N PRO A 62 -10.74 -1.91 16.96
CA PRO A 62 -10.73 -1.11 18.18
C PRO A 62 -9.32 -1.14 18.77
N ALA A 63 -8.56 -0.08 18.55
CA ALA A 63 -7.72 0.40 19.63
C ALA A 63 -8.70 0.69 20.77
N GLU A 64 -8.70 -0.17 21.78
CA GLU A 64 -9.14 0.23 23.11
C GLU A 64 -8.36 1.48 23.49
N THR A 65 -8.93 2.64 23.19
CA THR A 65 -8.73 3.91 23.88
C THR A 65 -9.61 4.95 23.21
N GLN A 66 -10.89 4.96 23.60
CA GLN A 66 -11.68 6.17 23.51
C GLN A 66 -11.05 7.25 24.40
N VAL A 67 -10.11 8.02 23.84
CA VAL A 67 -9.61 9.22 24.49
C VAL A 67 -10.66 10.31 24.31
N LYS A 68 -11.59 10.39 25.27
CA LYS A 68 -12.41 11.58 25.46
C LYS A 68 -11.46 12.78 25.59
N HIS A 69 -11.50 13.70 24.63
CA HIS A 69 -10.70 14.91 24.67
C HIS A 69 -11.26 15.86 25.74
N LYS A 70 -10.96 15.56 27.01
CA LYS A 70 -11.21 16.49 28.12
C LYS A 70 -10.18 17.60 27.98
N THR A 71 -10.64 18.84 27.84
CA THR A 71 -9.77 20.02 27.88
C THR A 71 -9.14 20.09 29.27
N ILE A 72 -7.91 19.59 29.40
CA ILE A 72 -7.18 19.66 30.66
C ILE A 72 -6.64 21.08 30.79
N SER A 73 -7.15 21.79 31.79
CA SER A 73 -6.65 23.11 32.19
C SER A 73 -5.15 23.04 32.52
N LEU A 74 -4.36 23.88 31.84
CA LEU A 74 -2.90 24.01 31.96
C LEU A 74 -2.42 24.17 33.41
N HIS A 75 -3.27 24.65 34.32
CA HIS A 75 -2.91 24.81 35.73
C HIS A 75 -2.70 23.48 36.46
N HIS A 76 -3.37 22.41 36.05
CA HIS A 76 -3.21 21.09 36.69
C HIS A 76 -1.88 20.46 36.30
N ILE A 77 -1.49 20.54 35.03
CA ILE A 77 -0.28 19.91 34.48
C ILE A 77 0.99 20.40 35.19
N ARG A 78 1.03 21.70 35.55
CA ARG A 78 2.17 22.33 36.25
C ARG A 78 2.38 21.78 37.68
N LYS A 79 1.38 21.18 38.32
CA LYS A 79 1.52 20.57 39.66
C LYS A 79 2.08 19.15 39.61
N TRP A 80 1.96 18.44 38.49
CA TRP A 80 2.35 17.02 38.37
C TRP A 80 3.74 16.81 37.75
N TRP A 81 4.36 17.84 37.16
CA TRP A 81 5.70 17.76 36.59
C TRP A 81 6.85 17.72 37.61
N LEU A 82 6.57 17.82 38.91
CA LEU A 82 7.61 17.70 39.95
C LEU A 82 7.91 16.24 40.38
N ALA A 83 7.23 15.22 39.84
CA ALA A 83 7.31 13.85 40.36
C ALA A 83 7.69 12.74 39.34
N GLY A 84 8.13 13.06 38.12
CA GLY A 84 8.19 12.07 37.02
C GLY A 84 9.53 11.90 36.30
N ALA A 85 10.66 11.74 37.01
CA ALA A 85 12.00 11.64 36.36
C ALA A 85 12.49 10.21 36.06
N VAL A 86 11.78 9.14 36.47
CA VAL A 86 12.34 7.77 36.46
C VAL A 86 11.93 6.92 35.24
N ALA A 87 10.81 7.21 34.58
CA ALA A 87 10.30 6.34 33.51
C ALA A 87 11.02 6.51 32.15
N ALA A 88 11.54 7.69 31.84
CA ALA A 88 12.12 7.99 30.52
C ALA A 88 13.45 7.26 30.25
N SER A 89 14.22 6.92 31.29
CA SER A 89 15.51 6.24 31.15
C SER A 89 15.37 4.76 30.77
N LEU A 90 14.31 4.07 31.18
CA LEU A 90 14.06 2.67 30.80
C LEU A 90 13.69 2.51 29.32
N LEU A 91 12.96 3.48 28.74
CA LEU A 91 12.59 3.47 27.32
C LEU A 91 13.79 3.69 26.40
N LEU A 92 14.77 4.51 26.81
CA LEU A 92 16.01 4.70 26.04
C LEU A 92 16.90 3.45 26.02
N ALA A 93 16.92 2.66 27.10
CA ALA A 93 17.74 1.45 27.17
C ALA A 93 17.21 0.31 26.27
N THR A 94 15.90 0.22 26.08
CA THR A 94 15.27 -0.81 25.22
C THR A 94 15.30 -0.46 23.74
N GLY A 95 15.31 0.82 23.38
CA GLY A 95 15.39 1.27 21.97
C GLY A 95 16.78 1.13 21.33
N LEU A 96 17.85 1.05 22.11
CA LEU A 96 19.23 0.87 21.61
C LEU A 96 19.65 -0.59 21.44
N PHE A 97 18.93 -1.53 22.07
CA PHE A 97 19.32 -2.95 22.14
C PHE A 97 18.54 -3.87 21.21
N TRP A 98 17.46 -3.40 20.58
CA TRP A 98 16.77 -4.19 19.56
C TRP A 98 17.42 -3.94 18.20
N PRO A 99 18.13 -4.92 17.61
CA PRO A 99 18.50 -4.80 16.21
C PRO A 99 17.20 -4.68 15.41
N ASP A 100 17.14 -3.63 14.59
CA ASP A 100 16.13 -3.43 13.57
C ASP A 100 16.25 -4.63 12.62
N GLU A 101 15.38 -5.63 12.82
CA GLU A 101 15.26 -6.80 11.97
C GLU A 101 14.63 -6.30 10.67
N LYS A 102 15.46 -5.63 9.86
CA LYS A 102 15.11 -5.18 8.53
C LYS A 102 14.80 -6.43 7.74
N GLU A 103 13.51 -6.72 7.58
CA GLU A 103 13.07 -7.74 6.64
C GLU A 103 13.71 -7.42 5.28
N ASP A 104 14.61 -8.28 4.83
CA ASP A 104 15.25 -8.16 3.53
C ASP A 104 14.17 -8.28 2.45
N ARG A 105 13.71 -7.13 1.98
CA ARG A 105 12.66 -6.99 0.94
C ARG A 105 13.11 -7.53 -0.42
N ASN A 106 14.41 -7.81 -0.58
CA ASN A 106 15.02 -8.28 -1.83
C ASN A 106 15.53 -9.70 -1.64
N PHE A 107 14.74 -10.68 -2.07
CA PHE A 107 15.10 -12.10 -2.08
C PHE A 107 14.62 -12.73 -3.40
N ALA A 108 15.27 -13.82 -3.81
CA ALA A 108 14.77 -14.68 -4.87
C ALA A 108 14.18 -15.97 -4.28
N VAL A 109 13.31 -16.62 -5.03
CA VAL A 109 12.78 -17.94 -4.69
C VAL A 109 13.28 -18.93 -5.73
N ILE A 110 14.14 -19.85 -5.30
CA ILE A 110 14.71 -20.92 -6.12
C ILE A 110 14.23 -22.23 -5.50
N ASP A 111 13.60 -23.10 -6.28
CA ASP A 111 13.01 -24.38 -5.82
C ASP A 111 12.10 -24.27 -4.58
N GLY A 112 11.38 -23.16 -4.46
CA GLY A 112 10.48 -22.90 -3.33
C GLY A 112 11.18 -22.47 -2.04
N GLN A 113 12.50 -22.32 -2.05
CA GLN A 113 13.28 -21.78 -0.93
C GLN A 113 13.62 -20.31 -1.16
N ARG A 114 13.49 -19.47 -0.12
CA ARG A 114 13.90 -18.06 -0.18
C ARG A 114 15.42 -17.97 -0.06
N THR A 115 16.05 -17.22 -0.94
CA THR A 115 17.50 -17.00 -0.95
C THR A 115 17.81 -15.52 -1.13
N THR A 116 18.64 -14.99 -0.23
CA THR A 116 19.12 -13.60 -0.25
C THR A 116 20.58 -13.50 -0.73
N ASN A 117 21.26 -14.63 -0.91
CA ASN A 117 22.64 -14.65 -1.39
C ASN A 117 22.68 -14.31 -2.89
N GLN A 118 23.11 -13.08 -3.20
CA GLN A 118 23.16 -12.54 -4.55
C GLN A 118 23.87 -13.45 -5.55
N HIS A 119 25.01 -14.05 -5.19
CA HIS A 119 25.79 -14.87 -6.12
C HIS A 119 25.04 -16.13 -6.57
N ILE A 120 24.25 -16.72 -5.67
CA ILE A 120 23.44 -17.91 -6.00
C ILE A 120 22.29 -17.51 -6.93
N VAL A 121 21.66 -16.37 -6.65
CA VAL A 121 20.55 -15.84 -7.45
C VAL A 121 21.00 -15.49 -8.87
N GLU A 122 22.13 -14.81 -9.01
CA GLU A 122 22.69 -14.44 -10.31
C GLU A 122 23.05 -15.68 -11.14
N GLN A 123 23.73 -16.65 -10.54
CA GLN A 123 24.13 -17.88 -11.21
C GLN A 123 22.92 -18.68 -11.70
N GLU A 124 21.90 -18.86 -10.85
CA GLU A 124 20.67 -19.58 -11.23
C GLU A 124 19.91 -18.85 -12.34
N ALA A 125 19.82 -17.52 -12.25
CA ALA A 125 19.17 -16.70 -13.26
C ALA A 125 19.87 -16.81 -14.63
N GLU A 126 21.21 -16.75 -14.66
CA GLU A 126 21.98 -16.91 -15.90
C GLU A 126 21.78 -18.30 -16.52
N GLN A 127 21.76 -19.36 -15.71
CA GLN A 127 21.50 -20.72 -16.18
C GLN A 127 20.09 -20.83 -16.78
N ALA A 128 19.08 -20.30 -16.10
CA ALA A 128 17.70 -20.29 -16.60
C ALA A 128 17.58 -19.53 -17.93
N LEU A 129 18.30 -18.43 -18.10
CA LEU A 129 18.36 -17.69 -19.36
C LEU A 129 19.00 -18.51 -20.47
N GLN A 130 20.10 -19.21 -20.20
CA GLN A 130 20.77 -20.05 -21.20
C GLN A 130 19.91 -21.23 -21.65
N LEU A 131 19.08 -21.80 -20.77
CA LEU A 131 18.16 -22.89 -21.12
C LEU A 131 17.06 -22.46 -22.10
N VAL A 132 16.64 -21.19 -22.05
CA VAL A 132 15.59 -20.63 -22.92
C VAL A 132 16.20 -19.89 -24.11
N ALA A 133 17.50 -19.58 -24.07
CA ALA A 133 18.19 -18.92 -25.16
C ALA A 133 18.18 -19.82 -26.39
N ILE A 134 17.32 -19.46 -27.34
CA ILE A 134 17.31 -20.05 -28.67
C ILE A 134 18.57 -19.55 -29.37
N THR A 135 19.42 -20.48 -29.81
CA THR A 135 20.59 -20.12 -30.62
C THR A 135 20.14 -19.71 -32.02
N ASP A 136 20.91 -18.85 -32.71
CA ASP A 136 20.56 -18.45 -34.08
C ASP A 136 20.41 -19.67 -35.02
N GLU A 137 21.15 -20.75 -34.77
CA GLU A 137 21.02 -21.99 -35.55
C GLU A 137 19.70 -22.74 -35.28
N GLU A 138 19.19 -22.74 -34.04
CA GLU A 138 17.88 -23.33 -33.71
C GLU A 138 16.71 -22.45 -34.17
N ALA A 139 16.88 -21.12 -34.14
CA ALA A 139 15.86 -20.17 -34.58
C ALA A 139 15.60 -20.26 -36.09
N PHE A 140 16.64 -20.53 -36.89
CA PHE A 140 16.57 -20.59 -38.36
C PHE A 140 16.70 -22.01 -38.93
N GLY A 141 17.07 -23.02 -38.13
CA GLY A 141 17.17 -24.42 -38.58
C GLY A 141 15.86 -24.99 -39.13
N ALA A 142 14.72 -24.50 -38.65
CA ALA A 142 13.40 -24.84 -39.18
C ALA A 142 13.20 -24.40 -40.65
N LEU A 143 13.99 -23.45 -41.17
CA LEU A 143 13.92 -23.02 -42.58
C LEU A 143 14.81 -23.86 -43.50
N ASP A 144 15.89 -24.45 -42.98
CA ASP A 144 16.85 -25.24 -43.77
C ASP A 144 16.33 -26.67 -44.05
N GLU A 145 15.42 -27.18 -43.22
CA GLU A 145 14.77 -28.50 -43.43
C GLU A 145 13.68 -28.50 -44.52
N ILE A 146 13.32 -27.34 -45.09
CA ILE A 146 12.23 -27.19 -46.09
C ILE A 146 12.76 -27.10 -47.53
N ASN A 147 14.05 -27.32 -47.76
CA ASN A 147 14.69 -27.29 -49.09
C ASN A 147 15.40 -28.62 -49.42
#